data_AF-A0A1K1M6D6-F1
#
_entry.id   AF-A0A1K1M6D6-F1
#
_cell.length_a   1.000
_cell.length_b   1.000
_cell.length_c   1.000
_cell.angle_alpha   90.00
_cell.angle_beta   90.00
_cell.angle_gamma   90.00
#
_symmetry.space_group_name_H-M   'P 1'
#
loop_
_entity.id
_entity.type
_entity.pdbx_description
1 polymer ?
#
loop_
_entity_poly.entity_id
_entity_poly.type
_entity_poly.pdbx_seq_one_letter_code
_entity_poly.pdbx_strand_id
1 'polypeptide(L)'
;MKYFLLSVLLFSGADVFAQNAVAKASTLYDHTSAHMAACIWGGFLLVGGVGLLLFFTTPLCRDLSYDPETNLPRPLKQRSFSYAKTQLFWWTVIILSCFLGVYIYTNVLVDITDQMVILLGGGLMVGLTGTMIDRSQMQANNQDMPSRHQDITASQGFLLDILSDESGVSIHRFQAVVINLIFGVAFVVGFVANLKGKVDPFIKFDPNQMALLGVSAAAYLGFKTSENGKETKIDRQVAAVQEVNRKKEEENLAAPARQTVMFQAVETRLKSKGMV
;
A
#
# COMPACT_ATOMS: atom_id res chain seq x y z
N MET A 1 -40.66 -38.82 0.72
CA MET A 1 -41.16 -37.59 1.39
C MET A 1 -40.06 -36.61 1.80
N LYS A 2 -38.95 -37.04 2.42
CA LYS A 2 -37.81 -36.16 2.81
C LYS A 2 -37.17 -35.38 1.64
N TYR A 3 -37.01 -35.99 0.46
CA TYR A 3 -36.41 -35.33 -0.70
C TYR A 3 -37.31 -34.29 -1.39
N PHE A 4 -38.64 -34.42 -1.27
CA PHE A 4 -39.61 -33.49 -1.84
C PHE A 4 -39.71 -32.20 -1.03
N LEU A 5 -39.65 -32.29 0.30
CA LEU A 5 -39.56 -31.12 1.18
C LEU A 5 -38.24 -30.37 1.00
N LEU A 6 -37.14 -31.08 0.76
CA LEU A 6 -35.83 -30.47 0.50
C LEU A 6 -35.81 -29.74 -0.85
N SER A 7 -36.41 -30.30 -1.91
CA SER A 7 -36.51 -29.63 -3.21
C SER A 7 -37.44 -28.41 -3.18
N VAL A 8 -38.56 -28.46 -2.44
CA VAL A 8 -39.49 -27.33 -2.28
C VAL A 8 -38.87 -26.20 -1.45
N LEU A 9 -38.11 -26.52 -0.39
CA LEU A 9 -37.39 -25.52 0.40
C LEU A 9 -36.22 -24.88 -0.38
N LEU A 10 -35.50 -25.66 -1.20
CA LEU A 10 -34.45 -25.13 -2.07
C LEU A 10 -35.01 -24.25 -3.19
N PHE A 11 -36.16 -24.62 -3.77
CA PHE A 11 -36.83 -23.82 -4.80
C PHE A 11 -37.39 -22.52 -4.22
N SER A 12 -38.08 -22.59 -3.07
CA SER A 12 -38.64 -21.41 -2.40
C SER A 12 -37.56 -20.49 -1.83
N GLY A 13 -36.43 -21.03 -1.36
CA GLY A 13 -35.26 -20.24 -0.96
C GLY A 13 -34.61 -19.51 -2.14
N ALA A 14 -34.46 -20.18 -3.28
CA ALA A 14 -33.94 -19.55 -4.50
C ALA A 14 -34.86 -18.43 -5.01
N ASP A 15 -36.19 -18.62 -4.92
CA ASP A 15 -37.18 -17.61 -5.31
C ASP A 15 -37.15 -16.38 -4.38
N VAL A 16 -36.98 -16.57 -3.07
CA VAL A 16 -36.82 -15.46 -2.10
C VAL A 16 -35.50 -14.71 -2.32
N PHE A 17 -34.40 -15.42 -2.60
CA PHE A 17 -33.12 -14.80 -2.96
C PHE A 17 -33.21 -14.03 -4.27
N ALA A 18 -33.88 -14.60 -5.28
CA ALA A 18 -34.11 -13.94 -6.56
C ALA A 18 -34.99 -12.69 -6.41
N GLN A 19 -36.08 -12.76 -5.64
CA GLN A 19 -36.93 -11.61 -5.33
C GLN A 19 -36.17 -10.51 -4.56
N ASN A 20 -35.36 -10.88 -3.57
CA ASN A 20 -34.51 -9.94 -2.84
C ASN A 20 -33.43 -9.31 -3.73
N ALA A 21 -32.83 -10.07 -4.65
CA ALA A 21 -31.87 -9.56 -5.61
C ALA A 21 -32.52 -8.60 -6.62
N VAL A 22 -33.72 -8.92 -7.12
CA VAL A 22 -34.50 -8.05 -8.01
C VAL A 22 -34.93 -6.77 -7.28
N ALA A 23 -35.38 -6.86 -6.03
CA ALA A 23 -35.75 -5.70 -5.21
C ALA A 23 -34.54 -4.81 -4.87
N LYS A 24 -33.37 -5.39 -4.58
CA LYS A 24 -32.09 -4.65 -4.45
C LYS A 24 -31.72 -3.95 -5.75
N ALA A 25 -31.87 -4.62 -6.90
CA ALA A 25 -31.55 -4.06 -8.21
C ALA A 25 -32.49 -2.90 -8.59
N SER A 26 -33.78 -3.00 -8.26
CA SER A 26 -34.74 -1.91 -8.51
C SER A 26 -34.47 -0.70 -7.62
N THR A 27 -34.13 -0.89 -6.34
CA THR A 27 -33.75 0.22 -5.44
C THR A 27 -32.40 0.85 -5.80
N LEU A 28 -31.47 0.09 -6.37
CA LEU A 28 -30.14 0.61 -6.77
C LEU A 28 -30.23 1.73 -7.82
N TYR A 29 -31.30 1.79 -8.62
CA TYR A 29 -31.36 2.62 -9.84
C TYR A 29 -32.57 3.55 -9.98
N ASP A 30 -33.37 3.67 -8.92
CA ASP A 30 -34.59 4.49 -8.90
C ASP A 30 -34.32 5.96 -8.56
N HIS A 31 -33.09 6.31 -8.17
CA HIS A 31 -32.69 7.67 -7.79
C HIS A 31 -32.02 8.44 -8.95
N THR A 32 -32.39 9.72 -9.12
CA THR A 32 -31.88 10.63 -10.17
C THR A 32 -30.34 10.69 -10.22
N SER A 33 -29.77 10.65 -11.45
CA SER A 33 -28.34 10.42 -11.73
C SER A 33 -27.35 11.44 -11.12
N ALA A 34 -27.79 12.66 -10.82
CA ALA A 34 -26.94 13.72 -10.26
C ALA A 34 -26.47 13.40 -8.83
N HIS A 35 -27.29 12.73 -8.01
CA HIS A 35 -26.94 12.37 -6.64
C HIS A 35 -25.98 11.17 -6.59
N MET A 36 -26.07 10.26 -7.57
CA MET A 36 -25.21 9.07 -7.63
C MET A 36 -23.73 9.44 -7.73
N ALA A 37 -23.37 10.36 -8.62
CA ALA A 37 -21.99 10.81 -8.77
C ALA A 37 -21.47 11.45 -7.47
N ALA A 38 -22.29 12.29 -6.83
CA ALA A 38 -21.92 12.93 -5.57
C ALA A 38 -21.68 11.90 -4.44
N CYS A 39 -22.52 10.86 -4.33
CA CYS A 39 -22.34 9.80 -3.34
C CYS A 39 -21.06 8.99 -3.58
N ILE A 40 -20.76 8.67 -4.85
CA ILE A 40 -19.50 7.99 -5.21
C ILE A 40 -18.30 8.84 -4.83
N TRP A 41 -18.28 10.11 -5.23
CA TRP A 41 -17.20 11.03 -4.87
C TRP A 41 -17.12 11.23 -3.35
N GLY A 42 -18.25 11.22 -2.63
CA GLY A 42 -18.29 11.22 -1.17
C GLY A 42 -17.55 10.02 -0.56
N GLY A 43 -17.75 8.81 -1.10
CA GLY A 43 -17.02 7.62 -0.71
C GLY A 43 -15.52 7.76 -0.91
N PHE A 44 -15.08 8.24 -2.08
CA PHE A 44 -13.67 8.49 -2.39
C PHE A 44 -13.05 9.61 -1.55
N LEU A 45 -13.79 10.68 -1.26
CA LEU A 45 -13.31 11.77 -0.42
C LEU A 45 -13.14 11.32 1.03
N LEU A 46 -14.08 10.55 1.56
CA LEU A 46 -14.03 10.08 2.95
C LEU A 46 -12.93 9.03 3.11
N VAL A 47 -13.00 7.92 2.36
CA VAL A 47 -12.05 6.81 2.52
C VAL A 47 -10.70 7.16 1.90
N GLY A 48 -10.68 7.72 0.68
CA GLY A 48 -9.46 8.13 0.01
C GLY A 48 -8.78 9.31 0.69
N GLY A 49 -9.54 10.29 1.19
CA GLY A 49 -8.99 11.42 1.95
C GLY A 49 -8.38 10.99 3.28
N VAL A 50 -9.09 10.18 4.07
CA VAL A 50 -8.54 9.57 5.30
C VAL A 50 -7.34 8.68 4.96
N GLY A 51 -7.44 7.89 3.89
CA GLY A 51 -6.34 7.08 3.37
C GLY A 51 -5.10 7.92 3.09
N LEU A 52 -5.20 8.98 2.30
CA LEU A 52 -4.07 9.86 1.98
C LEU A 52 -3.49 10.50 3.24
N LEU A 53 -4.34 10.95 4.17
CA LEU A 53 -3.88 11.45 5.46
C LEU A 53 -3.06 10.38 6.20
N LEU A 54 -3.57 9.15 6.31
CA LEU A 54 -2.86 8.05 6.98
C LEU A 54 -1.56 7.70 6.25
N PHE A 55 -1.56 7.70 4.92
CA PHE A 55 -0.40 7.40 4.10
C PHE A 55 0.77 8.36 4.37
N PHE A 56 0.49 9.65 4.57
CA PHE A 56 1.53 10.65 4.84
C PHE A 56 1.89 10.81 6.32
N THR A 57 0.94 10.55 7.23
CA THR A 57 1.13 10.81 8.67
C THR A 57 1.56 9.59 9.48
N THR A 58 1.35 8.38 8.96
CA THR A 58 1.56 7.12 9.71
C THR A 58 2.59 6.22 9.04
N PRO A 59 3.17 5.25 9.77
CA PRO A 59 4.05 4.24 9.20
C PRO A 59 3.32 3.12 8.44
N LEU A 60 2.01 3.26 8.15
CA LEU A 60 1.17 2.18 7.63
C LEU A 60 1.73 1.52 6.35
N CYS A 61 2.27 2.33 5.43
CA CYS A 61 2.88 1.86 4.18
C CYS A 61 4.41 1.82 4.23
N ARG A 62 5.02 2.02 5.41
CA ARG A 62 6.48 2.07 5.58
C ARG A 62 6.96 0.83 6.32
N ASP A 63 8.17 0.39 5.99
CA ASP A 63 8.84 -0.65 6.75
C ASP A 63 9.51 -0.07 7.98
N LEU A 64 9.53 -0.88 9.05
CA LEU A 64 10.34 -0.54 10.21
C LEU A 64 11.79 -0.68 9.76
N SER A 65 12.54 0.42 9.76
CA SER A 65 13.96 0.43 9.46
C SER A 65 14.78 1.04 10.59
N TYR A 66 16.05 0.64 10.66
CA TYR A 66 16.99 1.04 11.70
C TYR A 66 18.13 1.87 11.11
N ASP A 67 18.69 2.79 11.90
CA ASP A 67 19.86 3.56 11.47
C ASP A 67 21.14 2.74 11.71
N PRO A 68 22.03 2.61 10.70
CA PRO A 68 23.26 1.83 10.83
C PRO A 68 24.26 2.38 11.86
N GLU A 69 24.20 3.66 12.21
CA GLU A 69 25.10 4.27 13.20
C GLU A 69 24.62 4.04 14.63
N THR A 70 23.34 4.29 14.88
CA THR A 70 22.78 4.27 16.25
C THR A 70 22.11 2.96 16.61
N ASN A 71 21.82 2.11 15.63
CA ASN A 71 20.99 0.91 15.78
C ASN A 71 19.60 1.19 16.37
N LEU A 72 19.13 2.44 16.28
CA LEU A 72 17.79 2.84 16.73
C LEU A 72 16.83 2.86 15.54
N PRO A 73 15.51 2.63 15.79
CA PRO A 73 14.50 2.79 14.76
C PRO A 73 14.54 4.18 14.14
N ARG A 74 14.59 4.25 12.81
CA ARG A 74 14.61 5.55 12.11
C ARG A 74 13.34 6.35 12.40
N PRO A 75 13.42 7.69 12.44
CA PRO A 75 12.25 8.56 12.43
C PRO A 75 11.34 8.27 11.24
N LEU A 76 10.03 8.52 11.38
CA LEU A 76 9.02 8.18 10.39
C LEU A 76 9.40 8.62 8.97
N LYS A 77 9.85 9.87 8.81
CA LYS A 77 10.17 10.45 7.49
C LYS A 77 11.32 9.76 6.77
N GLN A 78 12.22 9.10 7.51
CA GLN A 78 13.40 8.42 6.98
C GLN A 78 13.19 6.93 6.71
N ARG A 79 12.02 6.38 7.12
CA ARG A 79 11.67 4.97 6.87
C ARG A 79 11.22 4.78 5.43
N SER A 80 11.78 3.76 4.78
CA SER A 80 11.46 3.43 3.40
C SER A 80 10.04 2.89 3.24
N PHE A 81 9.40 3.21 2.12
CA PHE A 81 8.10 2.65 1.78
C PHE A 81 8.20 1.17 1.39
N SER A 82 7.16 0.41 1.72
CA SER A 82 7.06 -1.01 1.42
C SER A 82 6.09 -1.21 0.27
N TYR A 83 6.54 -1.83 -0.82
CA TYR A 83 5.67 -2.16 -1.95
C TYR A 83 4.46 -3.00 -1.50
N ALA A 84 4.70 -4.09 -0.75
CA ALA A 84 3.63 -5.01 -0.35
C ALA A 84 2.54 -4.33 0.50
N LYS A 85 2.94 -3.48 1.46
CA LYS A 85 1.98 -2.71 2.27
C LYS A 85 1.26 -1.66 1.44
N THR A 86 1.96 -1.02 0.50
CA THR A 86 1.38 -0.04 -0.41
C THR A 86 0.36 -0.69 -1.35
N GLN A 87 0.65 -1.89 -1.87
CA GLN A 87 -0.28 -2.67 -2.70
C GLN A 87 -1.57 -3.01 -1.92
N LEU A 88 -1.43 -3.52 -0.69
CA LEU A 88 -2.57 -3.81 0.17
C LEU A 88 -3.39 -2.54 0.45
N PHE A 89 -2.71 -1.46 0.80
CA PHE A 89 -3.33 -0.17 1.09
C PHE A 89 -4.10 0.37 -0.13
N TRP A 90 -3.50 0.30 -1.31
CA TRP A 90 -4.12 0.69 -2.58
C TRP A 90 -5.45 -0.03 -2.82
N TRP A 91 -5.46 -1.36 -2.78
CA TRP A 91 -6.70 -2.14 -2.99
C TRP A 91 -7.73 -1.89 -1.90
N THR A 92 -7.28 -1.76 -0.65
CA THR A 92 -8.15 -1.45 0.49
C THR A 92 -8.86 -0.12 0.29
N VAL A 93 -8.13 0.95 -0.05
CA VAL A 93 -8.69 2.28 -0.21
C VAL A 93 -9.69 2.33 -1.37
N ILE A 94 -9.35 1.77 -2.54
CA ILE A 94 -10.24 1.87 -3.70
C ILE A 94 -11.50 1.00 -3.53
N ILE A 95 -11.38 -0.22 -3.00
CA ILE A 95 -12.52 -1.11 -2.80
C ILE A 95 -13.46 -0.52 -1.75
N LEU A 96 -12.94 -0.05 -0.61
CA LEU A 96 -13.75 0.57 0.43
C LEU A 96 -14.39 1.89 -0.04
N SER A 97 -13.69 2.68 -0.87
CA SER A 97 -14.27 3.91 -1.45
C SER A 97 -15.47 3.59 -2.35
N CYS A 98 -15.35 2.58 -3.22
CA CYS A 98 -16.45 2.14 -4.08
C CYS A 98 -17.60 1.56 -3.26
N PHE A 99 -17.31 0.70 -2.28
CA PHE A 99 -18.30 0.11 -1.38
C PHE A 99 -19.10 1.16 -0.62
N LEU A 100 -18.40 2.11 0.00
CA LEU A 100 -19.03 3.19 0.75
C LEU A 100 -19.83 4.11 -0.18
N GLY A 101 -19.32 4.42 -1.36
CA GLY A 101 -20.01 5.24 -2.35
C GLY A 101 -21.36 4.65 -2.78
N VAL A 102 -21.42 3.34 -3.05
CA VAL A 102 -22.69 2.66 -3.36
C VAL A 102 -23.60 2.64 -2.13
N TYR A 103 -23.06 2.33 -0.95
CA TYR A 103 -23.86 2.28 0.27
C TYR A 103 -24.51 3.62 0.60
N ILE A 104 -23.79 4.74 0.47
CA ILE A 104 -24.33 6.09 0.66
C ILE A 104 -25.45 6.38 -0.35
N TYR A 105 -25.32 5.89 -1.59
CA TYR A 105 -26.31 6.13 -2.63
C TYR A 105 -27.58 5.30 -2.45
N THR A 106 -27.45 4.03 -2.08
CA THR A 106 -28.55 3.06 -2.17
C THR A 106 -29.06 2.56 -0.83
N ASN A 107 -28.34 2.83 0.26
CA ASN A 107 -28.53 2.26 1.60
C ASN A 107 -28.54 0.72 1.63
N VAL A 108 -28.10 0.09 0.54
CA VAL A 108 -28.00 -1.36 0.41
C VAL A 108 -26.53 -1.75 0.50
N LEU A 109 -26.23 -2.67 1.41
CA LEU A 109 -24.94 -3.33 1.41
C LEU A 109 -24.91 -4.31 0.22
N VAL A 110 -24.08 -3.97 -0.77
CA VAL A 110 -23.83 -4.84 -1.93
C VAL A 110 -22.96 -6.01 -1.51
N ASP A 111 -23.12 -7.15 -2.17
CA ASP A 111 -22.37 -8.35 -1.84
C ASP A 111 -20.91 -8.21 -2.31
N ILE A 112 -19.96 -8.70 -1.50
CA ILE A 112 -18.54 -8.71 -1.87
C ILE A 112 -18.31 -9.81 -2.90
N THR A 113 -17.88 -9.44 -4.11
CA THR A 113 -17.52 -10.40 -5.17
C THR A 113 -16.24 -11.16 -4.83
N ASP A 114 -16.12 -12.39 -5.33
CA ASP A 114 -14.93 -13.25 -5.18
C ASP A 114 -13.62 -12.54 -5.56
N GLN A 115 -13.64 -11.73 -6.63
CA GLN A 115 -12.44 -11.04 -7.11
C GLN A 115 -11.97 -9.94 -6.15
N MET A 116 -12.89 -9.26 -5.46
CA MET A 116 -12.51 -8.29 -4.43
C MET A 116 -11.87 -8.98 -3.22
N VAL A 117 -12.37 -10.17 -2.85
CA VAL A 117 -11.73 -11.00 -1.81
C VAL A 117 -10.34 -11.42 -2.24
N ILE A 118 -10.14 -11.83 -3.50
CA ILE A 118 -8.83 -12.19 -4.04
C ILE A 118 -7.88 -10.98 -4.06
N LEU A 119 -8.35 -9.80 -4.44
CA LEU A 119 -7.51 -8.58 -4.49
C LEU A 119 -7.07 -8.13 -3.09
N LEU A 120 -7.99 -8.10 -2.12
CA LEU A 120 -7.68 -7.76 -0.72
C LEU A 120 -6.83 -8.86 -0.06
N GLY A 121 -7.27 -10.11 -0.20
CA GLY A 121 -6.60 -11.29 0.37
C GLY A 121 -5.22 -11.52 -0.22
N GLY A 122 -5.05 -11.30 -1.54
CA GLY A 122 -3.77 -11.37 -2.23
C GLY A 122 -2.80 -10.29 -1.74
N GLY A 123 -3.25 -9.05 -1.57
CA GLY A 123 -2.44 -7.98 -0.96
C GLY A 123 -2.00 -8.31 0.46
N LEU A 124 -2.90 -8.84 1.30
CA LEU A 124 -2.60 -9.30 2.65
C LEU A 124 -1.57 -10.43 2.64
N MET A 125 -1.77 -11.42 1.77
CA MET A 125 -0.87 -12.56 1.62
C MET A 125 0.53 -12.10 1.22
N VAL A 126 0.66 -11.25 0.21
CA VAL A 126 1.96 -10.69 -0.22
C VAL A 126 2.64 -9.91 0.90
N GLY A 127 1.86 -9.11 1.65
CA GLY A 127 2.36 -8.38 2.82
C GLY A 127 2.91 -9.31 3.90
N LEU A 128 2.12 -10.29 4.32
CA LEU A 128 2.50 -11.24 5.37
C LEU A 128 3.69 -12.10 4.95
N THR A 129 3.64 -12.71 3.76
CA THR A 129 4.73 -13.54 3.23
C THR A 129 6.02 -12.74 3.08
N GLY A 130 5.94 -11.50 2.59
CA GLY A 130 7.09 -10.60 2.53
C GLY A 130 7.74 -10.38 3.90
N THR A 131 6.93 -10.12 4.94
CA THR A 131 7.48 -9.94 6.30
C THR A 131 8.04 -11.24 6.90
N MET A 132 7.46 -12.40 6.57
CA MET A 132 7.97 -13.70 6.99
C MET A 132 9.32 -14.00 6.33
N ILE A 133 9.48 -13.68 5.04
CA ILE A 133 10.74 -13.79 4.31
C ILE A 133 11.80 -12.91 4.97
N ASP A 134 11.49 -11.63 5.22
CA ASP A 134 12.43 -10.70 5.86
C ASP A 134 12.89 -11.23 7.24
N ARG A 135 11.96 -11.74 8.06
CA ARG A 135 12.27 -12.32 9.38
C ARG A 135 13.10 -13.60 9.29
N SER A 136 12.80 -14.47 8.34
CA SER A 136 13.55 -15.70 8.10
C SER A 136 14.98 -15.40 7.70
N GLN A 137 15.18 -14.43 6.81
CA GLN A 137 16.51 -13.96 6.39
C GLN A 137 17.26 -13.32 7.57
N MET A 138 16.61 -12.49 8.38
CA MET A 138 17.22 -11.92 9.60
C MET A 138 17.69 -13.01 10.56
N GLN A 139 16.85 -14.01 10.83
CA GLN A 139 17.19 -15.12 11.72
C GLN A 139 18.35 -15.94 11.15
N ALA A 140 18.34 -16.23 9.85
CA ALA A 140 19.39 -16.96 9.18
C ALA A 140 20.74 -16.22 9.23
N ASN A 141 20.71 -14.89 9.26
CA ASN A 141 21.87 -14.02 9.27
C ASN A 141 22.49 -13.84 10.67
N ASN A 142 21.90 -14.38 11.76
CA ASN A 142 22.32 -14.16 13.15
C ASN A 142 22.69 -12.69 13.39
N GLN A 143 21.71 -11.80 13.21
CA GLN A 143 21.98 -10.36 13.16
C GLN A 143 22.10 -9.72 14.53
N ASP A 144 23.31 -9.25 14.87
CA ASP A 144 23.56 -8.34 15.99
C ASP A 144 23.29 -6.86 15.63
N MET A 145 23.19 -6.53 14.34
CA MET A 145 22.98 -5.17 13.79
C MET A 145 22.14 -5.19 12.50
N PRO A 146 21.44 -4.08 12.15
CA PRO A 146 20.52 -4.01 11.04
C PRO A 146 21.28 -4.05 9.72
N SER A 147 21.05 -5.10 8.93
CA SER A 147 21.75 -5.33 7.67
C SER A 147 20.80 -5.65 6.52
N ARG A 148 19.50 -5.40 6.66
CA ARG A 148 18.65 -5.51 5.48
C ARG A 148 18.97 -4.38 4.54
N HIS A 149 18.79 -4.61 3.25
CA HIS A 149 19.05 -3.59 2.25
C HIS A 149 18.28 -2.28 2.56
N GLN A 150 17.01 -2.40 2.96
CA GLN A 150 16.17 -1.26 3.36
C GLN A 150 16.58 -0.54 4.66
N ASP A 151 17.55 -1.07 5.41
CA ASP A 151 18.09 -0.44 6.62
C ASP A 151 19.38 0.35 6.34
N ILE A 152 20.00 0.20 5.17
CA ILE A 152 21.30 0.82 4.83
C ILE A 152 21.12 2.32 4.63
N THR A 153 20.29 2.72 3.68
CA THR A 153 20.07 4.13 3.34
C THR A 153 18.73 4.63 3.87
N ALA A 154 18.62 5.95 4.04
CA ALA A 154 17.32 6.54 4.35
C ALA A 154 16.41 6.46 3.12
N SER A 155 15.09 6.50 3.36
CA SER A 155 14.10 6.67 2.29
C SER A 155 14.56 7.74 1.30
N GLN A 156 14.64 7.36 0.03
CA GLN A 156 15.02 8.27 -1.07
C GLN A 156 13.78 8.87 -1.75
N GLY A 157 12.60 8.55 -1.24
CA GLY A 157 11.31 8.99 -1.75
C GLY A 157 10.43 7.81 -2.13
N PHE A 158 9.12 8.04 -2.17
CA PHE A 158 8.12 6.99 -2.34
C PHE A 158 8.37 6.09 -3.56
N LEU A 159 8.60 6.69 -4.74
CA LEU A 159 8.76 5.92 -5.99
C LEU A 159 10.04 5.07 -5.97
N LEU A 160 11.16 5.65 -5.52
CA LEU A 160 12.42 4.91 -5.43
C LEU A 160 12.28 3.75 -4.46
N ASP A 161 11.73 4.00 -3.26
CA ASP A 161 11.60 2.99 -2.22
C ASP A 161 10.75 1.77 -2.64
N ILE A 162 9.63 1.98 -3.37
CA ILE A 162 8.78 0.85 -3.79
C ILE A 162 9.35 0.10 -5.00
N LEU A 163 10.12 0.79 -5.85
CA LEU A 163 10.71 0.22 -7.06
C LEU A 163 12.07 -0.41 -6.81
N SER A 164 12.77 -0.03 -5.74
CA SER A 164 14.10 -0.51 -5.44
C SER A 164 14.11 -1.85 -4.69
N ASP A 165 15.07 -2.69 -5.04
CA ASP A 165 15.53 -3.87 -4.32
C ASP A 165 17.02 -3.73 -3.92
N GLU A 166 17.67 -4.83 -3.54
CA GLU A 166 19.08 -4.83 -3.13
C GLU A 166 20.07 -4.25 -4.14
N SER A 167 19.73 -4.29 -5.43
CA SER A 167 20.53 -3.84 -6.56
C SER A 167 20.12 -2.46 -7.09
N GLY A 168 19.11 -1.83 -6.50
CA GLY A 168 18.51 -0.58 -6.98
C GLY A 168 17.16 -0.82 -7.66
N VAL A 169 16.80 0.01 -8.63
CA VAL A 169 15.47 -0.07 -9.29
C VAL A 169 15.31 -1.41 -10.02
N SER A 170 14.30 -2.18 -9.64
CA SER A 170 14.10 -3.54 -10.13
C SER A 170 12.92 -3.68 -11.10
N ILE A 171 13.10 -4.53 -12.11
CA ILE A 171 12.09 -4.76 -13.15
C ILE A 171 10.84 -5.47 -12.62
N HIS A 172 10.99 -6.39 -11.67
CA HIS A 172 9.88 -7.16 -11.12
C HIS A 172 9.01 -6.30 -10.18
N ARG A 173 9.62 -5.36 -9.43
CA ARG A 173 8.87 -4.37 -8.64
C ARG A 173 8.17 -3.36 -9.55
N PHE A 174 8.84 -2.91 -10.61
CA PHE A 174 8.21 -2.08 -11.63
C PHE A 174 7.00 -2.76 -12.27
N GLN A 175 7.14 -4.02 -12.71
CA GLN A 175 6.04 -4.81 -13.25
C GLN A 175 4.87 -4.88 -12.25
N ALA A 176 5.16 -5.21 -10.97
CA ALA A 176 4.15 -5.34 -9.95
C ALA A 176 3.40 -4.02 -9.68
N VAL A 177 4.13 -2.90 -9.60
CA VAL A 177 3.55 -1.54 -9.46
C VAL A 177 2.66 -1.19 -10.64
N VAL A 178 3.16 -1.34 -11.88
CA VAL A 178 2.44 -0.94 -13.09
C VAL A 178 1.18 -1.77 -13.28
N ILE A 179 1.25 -3.09 -13.07
CA ILE A 179 0.08 -3.98 -13.16
C ILE A 179 -0.96 -3.56 -12.12
N ASN A 180 -0.59 -3.41 -10.85
CA ASN A 180 -1.55 -3.04 -9.81
C ASN A 180 -2.17 -1.65 -10.06
N LEU A 181 -1.42 -0.70 -10.60
CA LEU A 181 -1.92 0.60 -10.98
C LEU A 181 -2.95 0.52 -12.12
N ILE A 182 -2.61 -0.17 -13.22
CA ILE A 182 -3.50 -0.34 -14.37
C ILE A 182 -4.79 -1.02 -13.94
N PHE A 183 -4.69 -2.12 -13.18
CA PHE A 183 -5.86 -2.86 -12.70
C PHE A 183 -6.70 -2.07 -11.71
N GLY A 184 -6.08 -1.28 -10.83
CA GLY A 184 -6.82 -0.40 -9.92
C GLY A 184 -7.57 0.71 -10.65
N VAL A 185 -6.95 1.32 -11.66
CA VAL A 185 -7.61 2.33 -12.51
C VAL A 185 -8.75 1.69 -13.29
N ALA A 186 -8.53 0.53 -13.91
CA ALA A 186 -9.56 -0.22 -14.63
C ALA A 186 -10.72 -0.61 -13.70
N PHE A 187 -10.44 -0.97 -12.44
CA PHE A 187 -11.45 -1.25 -11.43
C PHE A 187 -12.37 -0.04 -11.18
N VAL A 188 -11.78 1.13 -10.92
CA VAL A 188 -12.56 2.36 -10.63
C VAL A 188 -13.31 2.84 -11.86
N VAL A 189 -12.68 2.86 -13.04
CA VAL A 189 -13.32 3.27 -14.30
C VAL A 189 -14.47 2.32 -14.66
N GLY A 190 -14.21 1.01 -14.57
CA GLY A 190 -15.22 -0.03 -14.79
C GLY A 190 -16.38 0.09 -13.82
N PHE A 191 -16.10 0.36 -12.54
CA PHE A 191 -17.12 0.58 -11.53
C PHE A 191 -18.04 1.76 -11.86
N VAL A 192 -17.46 2.92 -12.21
CA VAL A 192 -18.25 4.10 -12.61
C VAL A 192 -19.05 3.82 -13.89
N ALA A 193 -18.47 3.10 -14.85
CA ALA A 193 -19.16 2.74 -16.10
C ALA A 193 -20.34 1.79 -15.84
N ASN A 194 -20.15 0.77 -15.01
CA ASN A 194 -21.19 -0.21 -14.67
C ASN A 194 -22.35 0.43 -13.92
N LEU A 195 -22.06 1.32 -12.97
CA LEU A 195 -23.09 2.08 -12.27
C LEU A 195 -23.91 2.96 -13.22
N LYS A 196 -23.26 3.64 -14.19
CA LYS A 196 -23.97 4.41 -15.21
C LYS A 196 -24.80 3.54 -16.14
N GLY A 197 -24.28 2.37 -16.52
CA GLY A 197 -24.94 1.38 -17.36
C GLY A 197 -26.06 0.61 -16.67
N LYS A 198 -26.29 0.86 -15.38
CA LYS A 198 -27.27 0.18 -14.53
C LYS A 198 -27.10 -1.34 -14.46
N VAL A 199 -25.85 -1.81 -14.46
CA VAL A 199 -25.50 -3.24 -14.34
C VAL A 199 -24.83 -3.53 -12.99
N ASP A 200 -24.29 -4.73 -12.79
CA ASP A 200 -23.52 -5.08 -11.58
C ASP A 200 -22.40 -4.07 -11.34
N PRO A 201 -22.38 -3.32 -10.21
CA PRO A 201 -21.47 -2.19 -9.99
C PRO A 201 -19.99 -2.56 -10.12
N PHE A 202 -19.60 -3.79 -9.76
CA PHE A 202 -18.20 -4.17 -9.68
C PHE A 202 -17.75 -4.90 -10.93
N ILE A 203 -16.60 -4.47 -11.48
CA ILE A 203 -16.02 -5.11 -12.65
C ILE A 203 -15.60 -6.55 -12.34
N LYS A 204 -15.79 -7.43 -13.32
CA LYS A 204 -15.28 -8.80 -13.30
C LYS A 204 -14.11 -8.90 -14.27
N PHE A 205 -12.92 -9.06 -13.72
CA PHE A 205 -11.70 -9.35 -14.46
C PHE A 205 -11.74 -10.77 -15.04
N ASP A 206 -11.18 -10.90 -16.24
CA ASP A 206 -11.01 -12.19 -16.92
C ASP A 206 -10.02 -13.10 -16.14
N PRO A 207 -10.14 -14.43 -16.21
CA PRO A 207 -9.20 -15.34 -15.57
C PRO A 207 -7.72 -15.07 -15.92
N ASN A 208 -7.40 -14.67 -17.15
CA ASN A 208 -6.02 -14.36 -17.53
C ASN A 208 -5.52 -13.07 -16.87
N GLN A 209 -6.41 -12.11 -16.62
CA GLN A 209 -6.10 -10.88 -15.90
C GLN A 209 -5.82 -11.15 -14.43
N MET A 210 -6.61 -12.04 -13.81
CA MET A 210 -6.36 -12.51 -12.44
C MET A 210 -5.09 -13.34 -12.34
N ALA A 211 -4.82 -14.20 -13.34
CA ALA A 211 -3.58 -14.95 -13.44
C ALA A 211 -2.36 -14.02 -13.56
N LEU A 212 -2.45 -12.95 -14.35
CA LEU A 212 -1.38 -11.96 -14.49
C LEU A 212 -1.06 -11.26 -13.16
N LEU A 213 -2.08 -10.85 -12.39
CA LEU A 213 -1.89 -10.30 -11.05
C LEU A 213 -1.23 -11.32 -10.10
N GLY A 214 -1.67 -12.58 -10.15
CA GLY A 214 -1.11 -13.67 -9.34
C GLY A 214 0.35 -13.97 -9.68
N VAL A 215 0.68 -14.09 -10.97
CA VAL A 215 2.06 -14.31 -11.45
C VAL A 215 2.95 -13.14 -11.08
N SER A 216 2.45 -11.90 -11.20
CA SER A 216 3.22 -10.71 -10.81
C SER A 216 3.51 -10.68 -9.31
N ALA A 217 2.55 -11.07 -8.47
CA ALA A 217 2.74 -11.17 -7.03
C ALA A 217 3.73 -12.29 -6.66
N ALA A 218 3.64 -13.44 -7.31
CA ALA A 218 4.56 -14.57 -7.12
C ALA A 218 5.99 -14.21 -7.55
N ALA A 219 6.17 -13.54 -8.69
CA ALA A 219 7.47 -13.06 -9.15
C ALA A 219 8.09 -12.10 -8.12
N TYR A 220 7.34 -11.11 -7.66
CA TYR A 220 7.79 -10.19 -6.60
C TYR A 220 8.25 -10.94 -5.34
N LEU A 221 7.43 -11.87 -4.83
CA LEU A 221 7.80 -12.64 -3.63
C LEU A 221 9.02 -13.53 -3.87
N GLY A 222 9.14 -14.12 -5.06
CA GLY A 222 10.29 -14.94 -5.46
C GLY A 222 11.59 -14.17 -5.36
N PHE A 223 11.68 -12.98 -5.97
CA PHE A 223 12.88 -12.14 -5.87
C PHE A 223 13.11 -11.62 -4.45
N LYS A 224 12.05 -11.36 -3.68
CA LYS A 224 12.19 -10.95 -2.29
C LYS A 224 12.89 -12.01 -1.40
N THR A 225 12.83 -13.29 -1.76
CA THR A 225 13.55 -14.34 -1.03
C THR A 225 15.08 -14.25 -1.12
N SER A 226 15.63 -13.54 -2.11
CA SER A 226 17.08 -13.33 -2.23
C SER A 226 17.55 -11.97 -1.69
N GLU A 227 16.67 -10.96 -1.62
CA GLU A 227 17.00 -9.56 -1.25
C GLU A 227 17.80 -9.38 0.05
N ASN A 228 17.68 -10.31 0.99
CA ASN A 228 18.40 -10.23 2.26
C ASN A 228 19.15 -11.51 2.64
N GLY A 229 19.54 -12.30 1.64
CA GLY A 229 20.25 -13.58 1.81
C GLY A 229 21.58 -13.49 2.56
N LYS A 230 22.06 -14.63 3.07
CA LYS A 230 23.34 -14.71 3.82
C LYS A 230 24.53 -14.23 2.99
N GLU A 231 24.50 -14.51 1.70
CA GLU A 231 25.58 -14.20 0.75
C GLU A 231 25.82 -12.69 0.66
N THR A 232 24.75 -11.88 0.69
CA THR A 232 24.85 -10.42 0.60
C THR A 232 25.07 -9.75 1.97
N LYS A 233 25.26 -10.50 3.05
CA LYS A 233 25.41 -9.94 4.42
C LYS A 233 26.62 -9.00 4.51
N ILE A 234 27.78 -9.45 4.03
CA ILE A 234 29.04 -8.68 4.13
C ILE A 234 28.91 -7.39 3.32
N ASP A 235 28.41 -7.46 2.10
CA ASP A 235 28.24 -6.30 1.21
C ASP A 235 27.32 -5.24 1.85
N ARG A 236 26.24 -5.67 2.49
CA ARG A 236 25.31 -4.77 3.19
C ARG A 236 25.94 -4.14 4.44
N GLN A 237 26.78 -4.87 5.17
CA GLN A 237 27.54 -4.31 6.30
C GLN A 237 28.58 -3.28 5.84
N VAL A 238 29.29 -3.56 4.74
CA VAL A 238 30.25 -2.62 4.14
C VAL A 238 29.51 -1.36 3.68
N ALA A 239 28.39 -1.51 2.97
CA ALA A 239 27.57 -0.38 2.51
C ALA A 239 27.03 0.45 3.69
N ALA A 240 26.64 -0.18 4.79
CA ALA A 240 26.22 0.53 6.00
C ALA A 240 27.36 1.37 6.61
N VAL A 241 28.57 0.83 6.71
CA VAL A 241 29.75 1.58 7.21
C VAL A 241 30.11 2.74 6.27
N GLN A 242 30.07 2.50 4.96
CA GLN A 242 30.31 3.55 3.97
C GLN A 242 29.29 4.69 4.09
N GLU A 243 28.01 4.38 4.28
CA GLU A 243 26.96 5.38 4.48
C GLU A 243 27.18 6.20 5.76
N VAL A 244 27.60 5.57 6.86
CA VAL A 244 27.94 6.29 8.10
C VAL A 244 29.13 7.22 7.89
N ASN A 245 30.17 6.76 7.21
CA ASN A 245 31.36 7.58 6.91
C ASN A 245 31.00 8.76 6.01
N ARG A 246 30.20 8.54 4.95
CA ARG A 246 29.71 9.59 4.05
C ARG A 246 28.96 10.68 4.82
N LYS A 247 28.04 10.32 5.73
CA LYS A 247 27.32 11.29 6.56
C LYS A 247 28.27 12.12 7.45
N LYS A 248 29.28 11.48 8.04
CA LYS A 248 30.29 12.18 8.86
C LYS A 248 31.12 13.17 8.04
N GLU A 249 31.50 12.80 6.83
CA GLU A 249 32.20 13.69 5.91
C GLU A 249 31.33 14.90 5.53
N GLU A 250 30.06 14.68 5.20
CA GLU A 250 29.10 15.75 4.91
C GLU A 250 28.88 16.69 6.10
N GLU A 251 28.80 16.14 7.31
CA GLU A 251 28.67 16.94 8.54
C GLU A 251 29.94 17.77 8.80
N ASN A 252 31.12 17.18 8.66
CA ASN A 252 32.39 17.88 8.83
C ASN A 252 32.57 19.00 7.80
N LEU A 253 32.15 18.78 6.55
CA LEU A 253 32.17 19.80 5.51
C LEU A 253 31.19 20.94 5.78
N ALA A 254 30.03 20.64 6.38
CA ALA A 254 29.00 21.62 6.75
C ALA A 254 29.28 22.35 8.08
N ALA A 255 30.18 21.84 8.92
CA ALA A 255 30.51 22.39 10.24
C ALA A 255 30.92 23.87 10.23
N PRO A 256 31.85 24.35 9.37
CA PRO A 256 32.24 25.77 9.35
C PRO A 256 31.09 26.70 8.94
N ALA A 257 30.23 26.26 8.01
CA ALA A 257 29.04 27.01 7.62
C ALA A 257 28.03 27.11 8.78
N ARG A 258 27.80 26.01 9.50
CA ARG A 258 26.95 26.01 10.71
C ARG A 258 27.49 26.93 11.79
N GLN A 259 28.79 26.89 12.07
CA GLN A 259 29.42 27.78 13.05
C GLN A 259 29.23 29.25 12.66
N THR A 260 29.44 29.60 11.40
CA THR A 260 29.25 30.97 10.88
C THR A 260 27.81 31.45 11.07
N VAL A 261 26.82 30.63 10.70
CA VAL A 261 25.39 30.97 10.88
C VAL A 261 25.05 31.11 12.38
N MET A 262 25.59 30.25 13.24
CA MET A 262 25.38 30.33 14.68
C MET A 262 25.97 31.64 15.26
N PHE A 263 27.18 32.01 14.87
CA PHE A 263 27.80 33.28 15.27
C PHE A 263 26.96 34.48 14.81
N GLN A 264 26.52 34.51 13.55
CA GLN A 264 25.64 35.56 13.04
C GLN A 264 24.32 35.66 13.79
N ALA A 265 23.70 34.52 14.13
CA ALA A 265 22.46 34.48 14.91
C ALA A 265 22.67 35.00 16.34
N VAL A 266 23.79 34.65 16.98
CA VAL A 266 24.15 35.17 18.31
C VAL A 266 24.41 36.67 18.26
N GLU A 267 25.18 37.16 17.29
CA GLU A 267 25.47 38.59 17.11
C GLU A 267 24.18 39.39 16.91
N THR A 268 23.27 38.90 16.07
CA THR A 268 21.95 39.52 15.84
C THR A 268 21.13 39.60 17.13
N ARG A 269 21.21 38.56 17.97
CA ARG A 269 20.49 38.50 19.25
C ARG A 269 21.11 39.38 20.33
N LEU A 270 22.42 39.63 20.27
CA LEU A 270 23.11 40.55 21.16
C LEU A 270 22.81 42.00 20.79
N LYS A 271 22.84 42.34 19.49
CA LYS A 271 22.42 43.66 18.99
C LYS A 271 20.96 43.98 19.36
N SER A 272 20.05 43.02 19.24
CA SER A 272 18.64 43.25 19.60
C SER A 272 18.40 43.45 21.11
N LYS A 273 19.34 43.02 21.95
CA LYS A 273 19.33 43.26 23.40
C LYS A 273 20.13 44.48 23.84
N GLY A 274 20.72 45.24 22.90
CA GLY A 274 21.57 46.40 23.20
C GLY A 274 22.86 46.05 23.95
N MET A 275 23.32 44.80 23.85
CA MET A 275 24.52 44.31 24.55
C MET A 275 25.80 44.46 23.71
N VAL A 276 25.67 44.77 22.41
CA VAL A 276 26.73 45.04 21.43
C VAL A 276 26.22 46.06 20.43
#